data_AF-A0A9D1LFM0-F1
#
_entry.id   AF-A0A9D1LFM0-F1
#
_cell.length_a   1.000
_cell.length_b   1.000
_cell.length_c   1.000
_cell.angle_alpha   90.00
_cell.angle_beta   90.00
_cell.angle_gamma   90.00
#
_symmetry.space_group_name_H-M   'P 1'
#
loop_
_entity.id
_entity.type
_entity.pdbx_description
1 polymer ?
#
loop_
_entity_poly.entity_id
_entity_poly.type
_entity_poly.pdbx_seq_one_letter_code
_entity_poly.pdbx_strand_id
1 'polypeptide(L)'
;MATLSQGGLLIVTLPDQGAMGPLKSHYFDPRAKQGKIRDALVKWFTLWGIPLSGSTNNPTWLEAHTTEVIWCDSVPPELHGPQTIKYFARNGDRVAQIIEETRPKLIIVLSAYLYEAMSTGELAERITAVIGKARTAPRRITNLRLKAMEQKFERANMLILPTPSKNTTDDYVRSLSAAVRENFESAGFNLTEGGDALTVVAKDLLVLDENKTLITLQNRLRIDEIRARKLLDSLEERGIISRPDELGRRYFRKL
;
A
#
# COMPACT_ATOMS: atom_id res chain seq x y z
N MET A 1 -18.25 -15.37 9.74
CA MET A 1 -17.28 -14.32 10.10
C MET A 1 -15.94 -14.99 10.33
N ALA A 2 -14.98 -14.81 9.43
CA ALA A 2 -13.61 -15.25 9.66
C ALA A 2 -12.78 -14.02 10.02
N THR A 3 -12.80 -13.63 11.29
CA THR A 3 -11.72 -12.81 11.86
C THR A 3 -10.54 -13.74 12.06
N LEU A 4 -9.36 -13.35 11.58
CA LEU A 4 -8.12 -14.09 11.82
C LEU A 4 -7.95 -14.23 13.34
N SER A 5 -7.88 -15.46 13.85
CA SER A 5 -7.72 -15.72 15.28
C SER A 5 -6.28 -15.49 15.75
N GLN A 6 -5.31 -15.61 14.83
CA GLN A 6 -3.88 -15.39 15.03
C GLN A 6 -3.21 -15.07 13.68
N GLY A 7 -2.08 -14.38 13.73
CA GLY A 7 -1.26 -14.02 12.57
C GLY A 7 -1.77 -12.75 11.89
N GLY A 8 -0.99 -11.68 12.01
CA GLY A 8 -1.32 -10.35 11.52
C GLY A 8 -0.54 -9.93 10.27
N LEU A 9 -0.36 -8.63 10.12
CA LEU A 9 0.50 -8.01 9.11
C LEU A 9 1.90 -7.79 9.70
N LEU A 10 2.93 -8.27 9.02
CA LEU A 10 4.31 -7.90 9.29
C LEU A 10 4.83 -6.93 8.21
N ILE A 11 5.40 -5.81 8.62
CA ILE A 11 6.07 -4.86 7.73
C ILE A 11 7.58 -4.96 7.98
N VAL A 12 8.34 -5.20 6.92
CA VAL A 12 9.79 -5.35 6.97
C VAL A 12 10.43 -4.18 6.22
N THR A 13 11.21 -3.37 6.94
CA THR A 13 11.84 -2.15 6.40
C THR A 13 13.36 -2.26 6.36
N LEU A 14 14.00 -1.43 5.53
CA LEU A 14 15.47 -1.27 5.58
C LEU A 14 15.90 -0.61 6.89
N PRO A 15 17.21 -0.60 7.20
CA PRO A 15 17.75 0.19 8.31
C PRO A 15 17.39 1.66 8.20
N ASP A 16 17.27 2.33 9.36
CA ASP A 16 16.90 3.75 9.51
C ASP A 16 15.51 4.15 8.98
N GLN A 17 14.65 3.17 8.64
CA GLN A 17 13.34 3.41 8.04
C GLN A 17 12.14 3.11 8.93
N GLY A 18 12.34 2.52 10.10
CA GLY A 18 11.25 2.21 11.01
C GLY A 18 10.70 3.44 11.76
N ALA A 19 9.66 3.19 12.55
CA ALA A 19 9.03 4.21 13.38
C ALA A 19 10.03 4.87 14.34
N MET A 20 9.89 6.19 14.54
CA MET A 20 10.71 6.94 15.49
C MET A 20 9.98 7.11 16.82
N GLY A 21 10.56 6.58 17.90
CA GLY A 21 10.00 6.72 19.25
C GLY A 21 8.93 5.69 19.59
N PRO A 22 8.32 5.77 20.79
CA PRO A 22 7.44 4.72 21.29
C PRO A 22 6.12 4.63 20.50
N LEU A 23 5.76 3.42 20.09
CA LEU A 23 4.42 3.10 19.62
C LEU A 23 3.47 3.16 20.81
N LYS A 24 2.60 4.17 20.84
CA LYS A 24 1.68 4.38 21.97
C LYS A 24 0.52 3.41 21.98
N SER A 25 0.03 2.99 20.82
CA SER A 25 -1.10 2.07 20.70
C SER A 25 -0.91 1.03 19.59
N HIS A 26 -0.78 1.45 18.33
CA HIS A 26 -0.64 0.55 17.17
C HIS A 26 0.22 1.14 16.05
N TYR A 27 0.54 0.33 15.04
CA TYR A 27 1.37 0.73 13.89
C TYR A 27 0.76 1.81 13.00
N PHE A 28 -0.49 2.20 13.15
CA PHE A 28 -1.07 3.32 12.37
C PHE A 28 -1.55 4.47 13.27
N ASP A 29 -1.13 4.49 14.54
CA ASP A 29 -1.52 5.53 15.50
C ASP A 29 -1.03 6.91 15.03
N PRO A 30 -1.93 7.86 14.69
CA PRO A 30 -1.55 9.18 14.17
C PRO A 30 -0.80 10.05 15.19
N ARG A 31 -0.80 9.69 16.48
CA ARG A 31 -0.11 10.41 17.56
C ARG A 31 1.34 10.01 17.72
N ALA A 32 1.76 8.90 17.12
CA ALA A 32 3.16 8.47 17.13
C ALA A 32 3.96 9.19 16.03
N LYS A 33 5.26 9.43 16.26
CA LYS A 33 6.14 9.99 15.23
C LYS A 33 6.44 8.89 14.20
N GLN A 34 5.71 8.91 13.09
CA GLN A 34 5.69 7.83 12.12
C GLN A 34 7.03 7.69 11.38
N GLY A 35 7.64 8.82 10.99
CA GLY A 35 8.73 8.83 10.02
C GLY A 35 8.21 8.67 8.59
N LYS A 36 9.03 9.06 7.62
CA LYS A 36 8.61 9.20 6.21
C LYS A 36 8.03 7.93 5.59
N ILE A 37 8.55 6.76 5.97
CA ILE A 37 8.14 5.48 5.40
C ILE A 37 6.76 5.09 5.90
N ARG A 38 6.52 5.19 7.20
CA ARG A 38 5.25 4.86 7.82
C ARG A 38 4.15 5.87 7.45
N ASP A 39 4.48 7.17 7.36
CA ASP A 39 3.56 8.18 6.80
C ASP A 39 3.14 7.83 5.36
N ALA A 40 4.08 7.39 4.53
CA ALA A 40 3.79 6.95 3.18
C ALA A 40 2.93 5.68 3.16
N LEU A 41 3.17 4.72 4.07
CA LEU A 41 2.34 3.53 4.18
C LEU A 41 0.91 3.86 4.58
N VAL A 42 0.69 4.71 5.60
CA VAL A 42 -0.67 5.18 5.97
C VAL A 42 -1.40 5.70 4.71
N LYS A 43 -0.72 6.53 3.91
CA LYS A 43 -1.25 7.02 2.64
C LYS A 43 -1.52 5.88 1.64
N TRP A 44 -0.61 4.92 1.50
CA TRP A 44 -0.75 3.81 0.56
C TRP A 44 -1.95 2.93 0.89
N PHE A 45 -2.20 2.62 2.16
CA PHE A 45 -3.39 1.88 2.58
C PHE A 45 -4.68 2.58 2.15
N THR A 46 -4.76 3.90 2.32
CA THR A 46 -5.87 4.71 1.78
C THR A 46 -5.98 4.62 0.26
N LEU A 47 -4.87 4.71 -0.47
CA LEU A 47 -4.85 4.61 -1.93
C LEU A 47 -5.24 3.21 -2.45
N TRP A 48 -4.98 2.16 -1.67
CA TRP A 48 -5.43 0.80 -1.97
C TRP A 48 -6.88 0.54 -1.54
N GLY A 49 -7.54 1.52 -0.92
CA GLY A 49 -8.88 1.37 -0.38
C GLY A 49 -8.95 0.37 0.78
N ILE A 50 -7.84 0.14 1.49
CA ILE A 50 -7.81 -0.69 2.68
C ILE A 50 -8.09 0.24 3.88
N PRO A 51 -9.22 0.08 4.57
CA PRO A 51 -9.61 1.01 5.62
C PRO A 51 -8.69 0.90 6.83
N LEU A 52 -8.20 2.05 7.27
CA LEU A 52 -7.56 2.25 8.57
C LEU A 52 -8.45 3.22 9.35
N SER A 53 -8.73 2.94 10.62
CA SER A 53 -9.52 3.85 11.45
C SER A 53 -8.71 5.06 11.90
N GLY A 54 -7.39 4.90 12.07
CA GLY A 54 -6.54 5.88 12.75
C GLY A 54 -6.91 6.11 14.21
N SER A 55 -7.83 5.31 14.77
CA SER A 55 -8.38 5.49 16.10
C SER A 55 -7.54 4.76 17.13
N THR A 56 -6.98 5.50 18.09
CA THR A 56 -6.25 4.89 19.22
C THR A 56 -7.16 4.12 20.17
N ASN A 57 -8.46 4.43 20.19
CA ASN A 57 -9.41 3.84 21.13
C ASN A 57 -10.13 2.64 20.53
N ASN A 58 -10.38 2.67 19.22
CA ASN A 58 -11.07 1.62 18.49
C ASN A 58 -10.30 1.31 17.18
N PRO A 59 -9.06 0.81 17.26
CA PRO A 59 -8.30 0.43 16.07
C PRO A 59 -9.03 -0.71 15.35
N THR A 60 -8.92 -0.76 14.02
CA THR A 60 -9.34 -1.94 13.25
C THR A 60 -8.53 -3.15 13.67
N TRP A 61 -9.04 -4.36 13.40
CA TRP A 61 -8.29 -5.59 13.68
C TRP A 61 -6.92 -5.58 12.99
N LEU A 62 -6.85 -5.11 11.74
CA LEU A 62 -5.60 -4.95 10.99
C LEU A 62 -4.62 -4.05 11.74
N GLU A 63 -5.08 -2.88 12.19
CA GLU A 63 -4.26 -1.92 12.92
C GLU A 63 -3.70 -2.52 14.22
N ALA A 64 -4.55 -3.21 14.99
CA ALA A 64 -4.16 -3.84 16.25
C ALA A 64 -3.17 -5.02 16.07
N HIS A 65 -3.15 -5.64 14.89
CA HIS A 65 -2.32 -6.81 14.58
C HIS A 65 -1.28 -6.52 13.49
N THR A 66 -0.82 -5.28 13.38
CA THR A 66 0.31 -4.91 12.52
C THR A 66 1.58 -4.75 13.35
N THR A 67 2.63 -5.47 12.96
CA THR A 67 3.97 -5.39 13.54
C THR A 67 4.95 -4.88 12.49
N GLU A 68 5.92 -4.07 12.91
CA GLU A 68 7.05 -3.68 12.07
C GLU A 68 8.34 -4.30 12.62
N VAL A 69 9.22 -4.70 11.71
CA VAL A 69 10.60 -5.05 12.01
C VAL A 69 11.54 -4.31 11.07
N ILE A 70 12.49 -3.58 11.65
CA ILE A 70 13.63 -3.02 10.94
C ILE A 70 14.64 -4.16 10.75
N TRP A 71 15.11 -4.35 9.51
CA TRP A 71 15.96 -5.49 9.17
C TRP A 71 17.21 -5.61 10.05
N CYS A 72 17.98 -4.53 10.13
CA CYS A 72 19.16 -4.40 11.00
C CYS A 72 19.36 -2.93 11.38
N ASP A 73 20.29 -2.66 12.30
CA ASP A 73 20.43 -1.31 12.86
C ASP A 73 21.13 -0.34 11.90
N SER A 74 22.00 -0.84 11.02
CA SER A 74 22.67 -0.04 9.97
C SER A 74 23.13 -0.91 8.80
N VAL A 75 23.55 -0.28 7.70
CA VAL A 75 24.25 -0.93 6.58
C VAL A 75 25.57 -0.20 6.33
N PRO A 76 26.70 -0.92 6.17
CA PRO A 76 27.95 -0.28 5.77
C PRO A 76 27.79 0.47 4.43
N PRO A 77 28.22 1.74 4.35
CA PRO A 77 27.94 2.61 3.20
C PRO A 77 28.57 2.15 1.89
N GLU A 78 29.63 1.35 1.95
CA GLU A 78 30.37 0.79 0.82
C GLU A 78 29.66 -0.39 0.15
N LEU A 79 28.64 -0.99 0.79
CA LEU A 79 27.97 -2.16 0.25
C LEU A 79 26.99 -1.79 -0.85
N HIS A 80 27.18 -2.38 -2.03
CA HIS A 80 26.28 -2.20 -3.16
C HIS A 80 25.88 -3.54 -3.79
N GLY A 81 24.66 -3.58 -4.33
CA GLY A 81 24.14 -4.69 -5.12
C GLY A 81 24.23 -6.04 -4.40
N PRO A 82 24.85 -7.08 -5.00
CA PRO A 82 24.91 -8.43 -4.42
C PRO A 82 25.56 -8.51 -3.04
N GLN A 83 26.50 -7.61 -2.72
CA GLN A 83 27.16 -7.60 -1.41
C GLN A 83 26.18 -7.19 -0.30
N THR A 84 25.30 -6.23 -0.60
CA THR A 84 24.25 -5.79 0.31
C THR A 84 23.27 -6.93 0.63
N ILE A 85 22.91 -7.75 -0.36
CA ILE A 85 22.02 -8.92 -0.15
C ILE A 85 22.66 -9.94 0.79
N LYS A 86 23.94 -10.28 0.59
CA LYS A 86 24.67 -11.19 1.47
C LYS A 86 24.78 -10.65 2.89
N TYR A 87 25.00 -9.35 3.03
CA TYR A 87 25.00 -8.69 4.33
C TYR A 87 23.64 -8.81 5.02
N PHE A 88 22.55 -8.51 4.31
CA PHE A 88 21.20 -8.67 4.87
C PHE A 88 20.90 -10.11 5.27
N ALA A 89 21.26 -11.09 4.45
CA ALA A 89 21.02 -12.51 4.76
C ALA A 89 21.73 -12.94 6.07
N ARG A 90 22.93 -12.41 6.34
CA ARG A 90 23.69 -12.67 7.57
C ARG A 90 23.16 -11.93 8.80
N ASN A 91 22.39 -10.86 8.61
CA ASN A 91 21.87 -10.01 9.67
C ASN A 91 20.33 -10.06 9.75
N GLY A 92 19.72 -11.15 9.24
CA GLY A 92 18.26 -11.30 9.18
C GLY A 92 17.63 -12.02 10.38
N ASP A 93 18.42 -12.35 11.41
CA ASP A 93 17.95 -13.16 12.56
C ASP A 93 16.75 -12.56 13.27
N ARG A 94 16.75 -11.24 13.48
CA ARG A 94 15.64 -10.50 14.09
C ARG A 94 14.36 -10.67 13.27
N VAL A 95 14.45 -10.67 11.94
CA VAL A 95 13.29 -10.83 11.06
C VAL A 95 12.75 -12.26 11.13
N ALA A 96 13.62 -13.28 11.10
CA ALA A 96 13.20 -14.67 11.28
C ALA A 96 12.53 -14.90 12.63
N GLN A 97 13.08 -14.34 13.70
CA GLN A 97 12.50 -14.42 15.05
C GLN A 97 11.11 -13.80 15.10
N ILE A 98 10.94 -12.57 14.58
CA ILE A 98 9.63 -11.91 14.57
C ILE A 98 8.62 -12.69 13.72
N ILE A 99 9.03 -13.28 12.59
CA ILE A 99 8.15 -14.15 11.79
C ILE A 99 7.71 -15.38 12.59
N GLU A 100 8.62 -15.99 13.36
CA GLU A 100 8.31 -17.14 14.21
C GLU A 100 7.33 -16.80 15.35
N GLU A 101 7.56 -15.66 16.02
CA GLU A 101 6.75 -15.17 17.13
C GLU A 101 5.36 -14.73 16.68
N THR A 102 5.27 -13.98 15.58
CA THR A 102 4.02 -13.35 15.13
C THR A 102 3.22 -14.22 14.15
N ARG A 103 3.87 -15.20 13.51
CA ARG A 103 3.29 -16.08 12.47
C ARG A 103 2.38 -15.32 11.50
N PRO A 104 2.92 -14.29 10.82
CA PRO A 104 2.10 -13.34 10.06
C PRO A 104 1.38 -14.02 8.90
N LYS A 105 0.18 -13.53 8.58
CA LYS A 105 -0.60 -13.98 7.43
C LYS A 105 -0.21 -13.24 6.16
N LEU A 106 0.26 -12.01 6.32
CA LEU A 106 0.76 -11.17 5.25
C LEU A 106 2.05 -10.50 5.69
N ILE A 107 3.06 -10.53 4.83
CA ILE A 107 4.35 -9.86 5.04
C ILE A 107 4.54 -8.84 3.91
N ILE A 108 4.67 -7.56 4.25
CA ILE A 108 5.05 -6.50 3.33
C ILE A 108 6.56 -6.28 3.47
N VAL A 109 7.31 -6.50 2.40
CA VAL A 109 8.77 -6.32 2.34
C VAL A 109 9.08 -5.08 1.51
N LEU A 110 9.58 -4.01 2.12
CA LEU A 110 9.82 -2.72 1.47
C LEU A 110 11.18 -2.60 0.78
N SER A 111 11.62 -3.66 0.11
CA SER A 111 12.83 -3.66 -0.73
C SER A 111 13.01 -5.01 -1.43
N ALA A 112 13.41 -4.98 -2.69
CA ALA A 112 13.77 -6.20 -3.42
C ALA A 112 15.01 -6.89 -2.81
N TYR A 113 15.96 -6.13 -2.25
CA TYR A 113 17.16 -6.70 -1.61
C TYR A 113 16.83 -7.46 -0.34
N LEU A 114 15.86 -6.97 0.45
CA LEU A 114 15.42 -7.68 1.65
C LEU A 114 14.72 -8.98 1.26
N TYR A 115 13.86 -8.95 0.24
CA TYR A 115 13.21 -10.16 -0.28
C TYR A 115 14.24 -11.20 -0.81
N GLU A 116 15.24 -10.76 -1.56
CA GLU A 116 16.31 -11.64 -2.04
C GLU A 116 17.13 -12.22 -0.87
N ALA A 117 17.38 -11.43 0.17
CA ALA A 117 18.03 -11.89 1.39
C ALA A 117 17.19 -12.94 2.14
N MET A 118 15.87 -12.73 2.27
CA MET A 118 14.94 -13.71 2.87
C MET A 118 14.94 -15.06 2.13
N SER A 119 15.36 -15.07 0.86
CA SER A 119 15.40 -16.26 0.00
C SER A 119 16.79 -16.91 -0.05
N THR A 120 17.72 -16.51 0.81
CA THR A 120 19.12 -16.96 0.79
C THR A 120 19.50 -17.81 2.01
N GLY A 121 20.09 -18.98 1.77
CA GLY A 121 20.78 -19.79 2.78
C GLY A 121 19.90 -20.20 3.97
N GLU A 122 20.51 -20.27 5.16
CA GLU A 122 19.86 -20.68 6.41
C GLU A 122 18.66 -19.79 6.80
N LEU A 123 18.70 -18.50 6.45
CA LEU A 123 17.59 -17.59 6.70
C LEU A 123 16.32 -18.03 5.96
N ALA A 124 16.46 -18.47 4.70
CA ALA A 124 15.35 -18.96 3.91
C ALA A 124 14.74 -20.23 4.51
N GLU A 125 15.58 -21.14 5.03
CA GLU A 125 15.14 -22.38 5.68
C GLU A 125 14.32 -22.06 6.93
N ARG A 126 14.80 -21.15 7.78
CA ARG A 126 14.11 -20.72 9.00
C ARG A 126 12.77 -20.05 8.70
N ILE A 127 12.73 -19.12 7.74
CA ILE A 127 11.49 -18.45 7.35
C ILE A 127 10.50 -19.47 6.78
N THR A 128 10.96 -20.35 5.87
CA THR A 128 10.12 -21.38 5.23
C THR A 128 9.57 -22.38 6.23
N ALA A 129 10.31 -22.72 7.30
CA ALA A 129 9.80 -23.59 8.36
C ALA A 129 8.55 -23.02 9.04
N VAL A 130 8.46 -21.70 9.15
CA VAL A 130 7.32 -21.00 9.76
C VAL A 130 6.19 -20.80 8.76
N ILE A 131 6.45 -20.14 7.63
CA ILE A 131 5.41 -19.72 6.67
C ILE A 131 5.01 -20.82 5.67
N GLY A 132 5.75 -21.93 5.68
CA GLY A 132 5.58 -23.07 4.78
C GLY A 132 6.18 -22.85 3.39
N LYS A 133 5.99 -23.83 2.51
CA LYS A 133 6.57 -23.80 1.16
C LYS A 133 5.90 -22.75 0.27
N ALA A 134 6.66 -22.22 -0.69
CA ALA A 134 6.11 -21.37 -1.73
C ALA A 134 5.10 -22.17 -2.58
N ARG A 135 3.88 -21.67 -2.71
CA ARG A 135 2.83 -22.23 -3.57
C ARG A 135 3.00 -21.80 -5.02
N THR A 136 3.57 -20.62 -5.22
CA THR A 136 3.81 -20.05 -6.55
C THR A 136 5.22 -19.48 -6.62
N ALA A 137 5.73 -19.39 -7.85
CA ALA A 137 6.86 -18.51 -8.13
C ALA A 137 6.47 -17.04 -7.83
N PRO A 138 7.45 -16.15 -7.57
CA PRO A 138 7.19 -14.73 -7.39
C PRO A 138 6.60 -14.15 -8.67
N ARG A 139 5.46 -13.46 -8.55
CA ARG A 139 4.76 -12.84 -9.68
C ARG A 139 4.89 -11.33 -9.60
N ARG A 140 5.26 -10.68 -10.71
CA ARG A 140 5.22 -9.22 -10.81
C ARG A 140 3.77 -8.73 -10.88
N ILE A 141 3.42 -7.75 -10.06
CA ILE A 141 2.05 -7.19 -9.97
C ILE A 141 1.92 -5.79 -10.59
N THR A 142 2.89 -5.38 -11.40
CA THR A 142 2.91 -4.08 -12.07
C THR A 142 3.67 -4.14 -13.38
N ASN A 143 3.18 -3.40 -14.37
CA ASN A 143 3.86 -3.20 -15.66
C ASN A 143 4.72 -1.92 -15.68
N LEU A 144 4.73 -1.16 -14.57
CA LEU A 144 5.51 0.07 -14.44
C LEU A 144 6.96 -0.23 -14.08
N ARG A 145 7.85 0.78 -14.22
CA ARG A 145 9.30 0.64 -13.99
C ARG A 145 9.64 0.08 -12.62
N LEU A 146 9.05 0.64 -11.56
CA LEU A 146 9.31 0.20 -10.18
C LEU A 146 8.76 -1.21 -9.97
N LYS A 147 9.62 -2.10 -9.48
CA LYS A 147 9.29 -3.51 -9.26
C LYS A 147 8.39 -3.63 -8.03
N ALA A 148 7.21 -4.22 -8.22
CA ALA A 148 6.37 -4.76 -7.16
C ALA A 148 6.02 -6.20 -7.50
N MET A 149 6.06 -7.09 -6.50
CA MET A 149 5.77 -8.51 -6.67
C MET A 149 4.93 -9.05 -5.54
N GLU A 150 4.35 -10.22 -5.77
CA GLU A 150 3.74 -11.04 -4.74
C GLU A 150 4.32 -12.46 -4.77
N GLN A 151 4.25 -13.15 -3.65
CA GLN A 151 4.48 -14.59 -3.58
C GLN A 151 3.60 -15.22 -2.51
N LYS A 152 2.89 -16.30 -2.86
CA LYS A 152 2.01 -17.01 -1.92
C LYS A 152 2.74 -18.21 -1.33
N PHE A 153 2.69 -18.36 -0.01
CA PHE A 153 3.20 -19.51 0.74
C PHE A 153 2.03 -20.28 1.37
N GLU A 154 2.32 -21.44 1.97
CA GLU A 154 1.27 -22.28 2.58
C GLU A 154 0.52 -21.59 3.72
N ARG A 155 1.20 -20.73 4.49
CA ARG A 155 0.65 -20.11 5.70
C ARG A 155 0.71 -18.58 5.71
N ALA A 156 1.37 -17.97 4.73
CA ALA A 156 1.48 -16.52 4.59
C ALA A 156 1.53 -16.07 3.12
N ASN A 157 1.19 -14.83 2.85
CA ASN A 157 1.46 -14.15 1.60
C ASN A 157 2.58 -13.12 1.78
N MET A 158 3.40 -12.91 0.76
CA MET A 158 4.40 -11.86 0.71
C MET A 158 4.07 -10.84 -0.38
N LEU A 159 4.07 -9.57 -0.02
CA LEU A 159 4.05 -8.43 -0.94
C LEU A 159 5.41 -7.75 -0.91
N ILE A 160 6.08 -7.71 -2.06
CA ILE A 160 7.40 -7.09 -2.20
C ILE A 160 7.17 -5.75 -2.90
N LEU A 161 7.37 -4.66 -2.17
CA LEU A 161 7.10 -3.31 -2.62
C LEU A 161 8.39 -2.49 -2.65
N PRO A 162 8.50 -1.48 -3.53
CA PRO A 162 9.60 -0.55 -3.46
C PRO A 162 9.57 0.22 -2.14
N THR A 163 10.73 0.64 -1.65
CA THR A 163 10.78 1.60 -0.55
C THR A 163 10.08 2.90 -0.96
N PRO A 164 9.21 3.48 -0.11
CA PRO A 164 8.64 4.79 -0.36
C PRO A 164 9.68 5.84 -0.71
N SER A 165 9.47 6.55 -1.82
CA SER A 165 10.38 7.58 -2.32
C SER A 165 9.64 8.54 -3.26
N LYS A 166 10.34 9.54 -3.80
CA LYS A 166 9.79 10.41 -4.84
C LYS A 166 9.31 9.67 -6.11
N ASN A 167 9.77 8.44 -6.33
CA ASN A 167 9.41 7.64 -7.50
C ASN A 167 8.15 6.79 -7.28
N THR A 168 7.73 6.58 -6.03
CA THR A 168 6.49 5.86 -5.70
C THR A 168 5.34 6.84 -5.68
N THR A 169 4.94 7.32 -6.86
CA THR A 169 3.86 8.29 -7.03
C THR A 169 2.51 7.68 -6.64
N ASP A 170 1.52 8.53 -6.38
CA ASP A 170 0.16 8.08 -6.04
C ASP A 170 -0.44 7.21 -7.15
N ASP A 171 -0.20 7.54 -8.42
CA ASP A 171 -0.66 6.74 -9.56
C ASP A 171 -0.01 5.34 -9.58
N TYR A 172 1.30 5.28 -9.30
CA TYR A 172 1.99 3.99 -9.18
C TYR A 172 1.37 3.16 -8.06
N VAL A 173 1.16 3.76 -6.89
CA VAL A 173 0.61 3.06 -5.71
C VAL A 173 -0.83 2.61 -5.96
N ARG A 174 -1.69 3.47 -6.52
CA ARG A 174 -3.08 3.14 -6.89
C ARG A 174 -3.13 2.01 -7.91
N SER A 175 -2.18 1.93 -8.85
CA SER A 175 -2.10 0.84 -9.83
C SER A 175 -1.94 -0.55 -9.19
N LEU A 176 -1.42 -0.62 -7.96
CA LEU A 176 -1.22 -1.87 -7.23
C LEU A 176 -2.47 -2.31 -6.43
N SER A 177 -3.48 -1.45 -6.30
CA SER A 177 -4.62 -1.65 -5.40
C SER A 177 -5.29 -3.02 -5.55
N ALA A 178 -5.64 -3.43 -6.77
CA ALA A 178 -6.31 -4.70 -7.01
C ALA A 178 -5.49 -5.90 -6.50
N ALA A 179 -4.20 -5.96 -6.86
CA ALA A 179 -3.32 -7.07 -6.46
C ALA A 179 -3.05 -7.07 -4.96
N VAL A 180 -2.84 -5.89 -4.36
CA VAL A 180 -2.64 -5.77 -2.90
C VAL A 180 -3.89 -6.27 -2.17
N ARG A 181 -5.08 -5.81 -2.56
CA ARG A 181 -6.34 -6.25 -1.94
C ARG A 181 -6.55 -7.76 -2.06
N GLU A 182 -6.30 -8.34 -3.23
CA GLU A 182 -6.38 -9.79 -3.45
C GLU A 182 -5.45 -10.56 -2.48
N ASN A 183 -4.26 -10.04 -2.21
CA ASN A 183 -3.32 -10.66 -1.26
C ASN A 183 -3.80 -10.58 0.19
N PHE A 184 -4.39 -9.45 0.58
CA PHE A 184 -5.01 -9.31 1.91
C PHE A 184 -6.21 -10.25 2.05
N GLU A 185 -7.13 -10.26 1.09
CA GLU A 185 -8.33 -11.10 1.13
C GLU A 185 -7.97 -12.59 1.12
N SER A 186 -7.03 -13.01 0.26
CA SER A 186 -6.57 -14.42 0.23
C SER A 186 -5.75 -14.83 1.45
N ALA A 187 -5.15 -13.88 2.17
CA ALA A 187 -4.53 -14.11 3.49
C ALA A 187 -5.57 -14.16 4.63
N GLY A 188 -6.85 -13.94 4.33
CA GLY A 188 -7.96 -14.03 5.28
C GLY A 188 -8.33 -12.70 5.95
N PHE A 189 -7.80 -11.57 5.49
CA PHE A 189 -8.18 -10.26 6.02
C PHE A 189 -9.55 -9.84 5.47
N ASN A 190 -10.42 -9.37 6.36
CA ASN A 190 -11.70 -8.82 5.96
C ASN A 190 -11.58 -7.33 5.60
N LEU A 191 -11.51 -7.03 4.31
CA LEU A 191 -11.43 -5.64 3.82
C LEU A 191 -12.79 -4.94 3.70
N THR A 192 -13.90 -5.62 4.03
CA THR A 192 -15.26 -5.06 3.89
C THR A 192 -15.68 -4.16 5.06
N GLU A 193 -14.94 -4.13 6.16
CA GLU A 193 -15.23 -3.29 7.34
C GLU A 193 -15.06 -1.78 7.12
N GLY A 194 -14.79 -1.33 5.89
CA GLY A 194 -14.72 0.09 5.54
C GLY A 194 -15.27 0.38 4.15
N GLY A 195 -16.56 0.08 3.93
CA GLY A 195 -17.28 0.37 2.68
C GLY A 195 -17.14 1.81 2.17
N ASP A 196 -16.81 2.76 3.06
CA ASP A 196 -16.51 4.15 2.68
C ASP A 196 -15.21 4.32 1.88
N ALA A 197 -14.16 3.53 2.12
CA ALA A 197 -12.88 3.68 1.40
C ALA A 197 -13.01 3.32 -0.09
N LEU A 198 -13.71 2.22 -0.39
CA LEU A 198 -14.05 1.86 -1.77
C LEU A 198 -15.02 2.86 -2.40
N THR A 199 -15.92 3.45 -1.61
CA THR A 199 -16.82 4.51 -2.09
C THR A 199 -16.04 5.79 -2.42
N VAL A 200 -15.03 6.16 -1.64
CA VAL A 200 -14.14 7.29 -1.93
C VAL A 200 -13.32 7.04 -3.21
N VAL A 201 -12.74 5.84 -3.35
CA VAL A 201 -12.01 5.47 -4.58
C VAL A 201 -12.94 5.41 -5.79
N ALA A 202 -14.15 4.86 -5.64
CA ALA A 202 -15.16 4.86 -6.70
C ALA A 202 -15.62 6.27 -7.06
N LYS A 203 -15.76 7.18 -6.08
CA LYS A 203 -16.03 8.60 -6.32
C LYS A 203 -14.91 9.27 -7.12
N ASP A 204 -13.65 9.01 -6.77
CA ASP A 204 -12.48 9.52 -7.52
C ASP A 204 -12.53 9.11 -9.01
N LEU A 205 -13.01 7.90 -9.32
CA LEU A 205 -13.17 7.42 -10.71
C LEU A 205 -14.31 8.13 -11.48
N LEU A 206 -15.26 8.74 -10.77
CA LEU A 206 -16.39 9.47 -11.33
C LEU A 206 -16.14 10.99 -11.41
N VAL A 207 -14.93 11.45 -11.07
CA VAL A 207 -14.55 12.86 -11.15
C VAL A 207 -14.35 13.29 -12.60
N LEU A 208 -14.99 14.40 -12.96
CA LEU A 208 -14.80 15.06 -14.24
C LEU A 208 -13.48 15.85 -14.24
N ASP A 209 -12.55 15.47 -15.13
CA ASP A 209 -11.36 16.27 -15.42
C ASP A 209 -11.76 17.49 -16.26
N GLU A 210 -11.88 18.65 -15.61
CA GLU A 210 -12.37 19.89 -16.23
C GLU A 210 -11.50 20.32 -17.43
N ASN A 211 -10.18 20.24 -17.31
CA ASN A 211 -9.26 20.65 -18.37
C ASN A 211 -9.39 19.75 -19.59
N LYS A 212 -9.37 18.44 -19.39
CA LYS A 212 -9.53 17.47 -20.48
C LYS A 212 -10.92 17.58 -21.13
N THR A 213 -11.95 17.83 -20.32
CA THR A 213 -13.32 18.02 -20.79
C THR A 213 -13.45 19.29 -21.63
N LEU A 214 -12.92 20.43 -21.16
CA LEU A 214 -12.94 21.70 -21.90
C LEU A 214 -12.21 21.59 -23.24
N ILE A 215 -11.03 20.95 -23.28
CA ILE A 215 -10.32 20.70 -24.54
C ILE A 215 -11.16 19.84 -25.48
N THR A 216 -11.82 18.80 -24.95
CA THR A 216 -12.68 17.91 -25.74
C THR A 216 -13.90 18.65 -26.30
N LEU A 217 -14.54 19.50 -25.51
CA LEU A 217 -15.68 20.33 -25.93
C LEU A 217 -15.28 21.29 -27.04
N GLN A 218 -14.16 22.01 -26.88
CA GLN A 218 -13.64 22.92 -27.90
C GLN A 218 -13.38 22.20 -29.23
N ASN A 219 -12.69 21.06 -29.16
CA ASN A 219 -12.30 20.30 -30.36
C ASN A 219 -13.49 19.63 -31.07
N ARG A 220 -14.40 19.00 -30.32
CA ARG A 220 -15.52 18.23 -30.90
C ARG A 220 -16.68 19.10 -31.35
N LEU A 221 -16.98 20.15 -30.59
CA LEU A 221 -18.09 21.06 -30.90
C LEU A 221 -17.64 22.26 -31.73
N ARG A 222 -16.32 22.41 -31.97
CA ARG A 222 -15.69 23.52 -32.69
C ARG A 222 -16.10 24.89 -32.12
N ILE A 223 -15.93 25.02 -30.81
CA ILE A 223 -16.25 26.22 -30.06
C ILE A 223 -15.01 26.75 -29.34
N ASP A 224 -15.01 28.04 -29.02
CA ASP A 224 -13.97 28.65 -28.19
C ASP A 224 -14.08 28.27 -26.70
N GLU A 225 -13.04 28.58 -25.93
CA GLU A 225 -12.95 28.26 -24.51
C GLU A 225 -14.08 28.91 -23.69
N ILE A 226 -14.44 30.16 -24.01
CA ILE A 226 -15.49 30.90 -23.27
C ILE A 226 -16.83 30.17 -23.42
N ARG A 227 -17.13 29.70 -24.62
CA ARG A 227 -18.36 28.98 -24.94
C ARG A 227 -18.35 27.55 -24.39
N ALA A 228 -17.19 26.89 -24.37
CA ALA A 228 -17.02 25.59 -23.73
C ALA A 228 -17.24 25.66 -22.20
N ARG A 229 -16.73 26.71 -21.53
CA ARG A 229 -16.97 26.96 -20.10
C ARG A 229 -18.45 27.21 -19.82
N LYS A 230 -19.10 28.08 -20.59
CA LYS A 230 -20.56 28.31 -20.47
C LYS A 230 -21.39 27.04 -20.64
N LEU A 231 -20.98 26.12 -21.51
CA LEU A 231 -21.65 24.83 -21.63
C LEU A 231 -21.46 23.96 -20.39
N LEU A 232 -20.26 23.93 -19.82
CA LEU A 232 -19.99 23.21 -18.58
C LEU A 232 -20.82 23.78 -17.42
N ASP A 233 -20.93 25.10 -17.32
CA ASP A 233 -21.77 25.79 -16.33
C ASP A 233 -23.25 25.45 -16.55
N SER A 234 -23.70 25.42 -17.81
CA SER A 234 -25.08 25.02 -18.13
C SER A 234 -25.39 23.56 -17.75
N LEU A 235 -24.41 22.66 -17.88
CA LEU A 235 -24.55 21.27 -17.43
C LEU A 235 -24.66 21.18 -15.89
N GLU A 236 -23.97 22.07 -15.18
CA GLU A 236 -24.09 22.20 -13.72
C GLU A 236 -25.46 22.73 -13.31
N GLU A 237 -25.94 23.81 -13.96
CA GLU A 237 -27.27 24.40 -13.71
C GLU A 237 -28.40 23.39 -13.97
N ARG A 238 -28.24 22.55 -14.99
CA ARG A 238 -29.17 21.46 -15.32
C ARG A 238 -29.06 20.26 -14.37
N GLY A 239 -28.14 20.31 -13.41
CA GLY A 239 -27.94 19.25 -12.42
C GLY A 239 -27.35 17.97 -12.98
N ILE A 240 -26.74 17.99 -14.16
CA ILE A 240 -26.08 16.83 -14.79
C ILE A 240 -24.71 16.58 -14.12
N ILE A 241 -24.04 17.66 -13.72
CA ILE A 241 -22.80 17.63 -12.95
C ILE A 241 -22.94 18.45 -11.66
N SER A 242 -22.16 18.13 -10.64
CA SER A 242 -22.13 18.88 -9.39
C SER A 242 -21.35 20.19 -9.52
N ARG A 243 -21.60 21.09 -8.56
CA ARG A 243 -20.64 22.15 -8.22
C ARG A 243 -19.25 21.56 -7.90
N PRO A 244 -18.18 22.31 -8.18
CA PRO A 244 -16.85 21.95 -7.73
C PRO A 244 -16.80 21.86 -6.20
N ASP A 245 -16.14 20.82 -5.68
CA ASP A 245 -15.84 20.70 -4.26
C ASP A 245 -14.66 21.61 -3.85
N GLU A 246 -14.24 21.54 -2.58
CA GLU A 246 -13.12 22.32 -2.02
C GLU A 246 -11.79 22.07 -2.74
N LEU A 247 -11.68 20.96 -3.49
CA LEU A 247 -10.51 20.59 -4.29
C LEU A 247 -10.72 20.88 -5.79
N GLY A 248 -11.81 21.55 -6.17
CA GLY A 248 -12.15 21.89 -7.55
C GLY A 248 -12.71 20.72 -8.37
N ARG A 249 -13.12 19.61 -7.75
CA ARG A 249 -13.58 18.41 -8.45
C ARG A 249 -15.10 18.45 -8.67
N ARG A 250 -15.55 18.06 -9.87
CA ARG A 250 -16.97 17.93 -10.21
C ARG A 250 -17.35 16.46 -10.41
N TYR A 251 -18.57 16.08 -10.04
CA TYR A 251 -19.07 14.71 -10.13
C TYR A 251 -20.32 14.66 -11.01
N PHE A 252 -20.51 13.56 -11.76
CA PHE A 252 -21.77 13.31 -12.46
C PHE A 252 -22.89 13.04 -11.46
N ARG A 253 -24.03 13.70 -11.62
CA ARG A 253 -25.25 13.41 -10.85
C ARG A 253 -26.09 12.41 -11.62
N LYS A 254 -26.78 11.51 -10.90
CA LYS A 254 -27.80 10.65 -11.51
C LYS A 254 -28.90 11.55 -12.10
N LEU A 255 -29.21 11.33 -13.38
CA LEU A 255 -30.46 11.77 -14.00
C LEU A 255 -31.65 11.08 -13.33
#